data_AF-A0A448ZBY2-F1
#
_entry.id   AF-A0A448ZBY2-F1
#
_cell.length_a   1.000
_cell.length_b   1.000
_cell.length_c   1.000
_cell.angle_alpha   90.00
_cell.angle_beta   90.00
_cell.angle_gamma   90.00
#
_symmetry.space_group_name_H-M   'P 1'
#
loop_
_entity.id
_entity.type
_entity.pdbx_description
1 polymer ?
#
loop_
_entity_poly.entity_id
_entity_poly.type
_entity_poly.pdbx_seq_one_letter_code
_entity_poly.pdbx_strand_id
1 'polypeptide(L)'
;MSATSQLENPNAPWSYVKFDTSIGTFVVELYHKHAPRSCYNVAALAHAGYYDGTIFHRIVRDFMVQGGDPTGTGRGGESVYGGKFEDEITRNLKHTGAGVLSMANSGPNTNGR
;
A
#
# COMPACT_ATOMS: atom_id res chain seq x y z
N MET A 1 -7.71 -7.93 7.55
CA MET A 1 -6.36 -8.16 6.99
C MET A 1 -5.34 -8.05 8.11
N SER A 2 -4.12 -8.55 7.95
CA SER A 2 -2.96 -8.14 8.74
C SER A 2 -1.74 -7.99 7.82
N ALA A 3 -0.82 -7.09 8.16
CA ALA A 3 0.35 -6.83 7.34
C ALA A 3 1.63 -6.85 8.18
N THR A 4 2.70 -7.45 7.66
CA THR A 4 4.00 -7.49 8.32
C THR A 4 5.10 -7.22 7.30
N SER A 5 5.91 -6.20 7.54
CA SER A 5 7.14 -5.99 6.78
C SER A 5 8.23 -6.96 7.30
N GLN A 6 8.83 -7.72 6.39
CA GLN A 6 9.91 -8.65 6.75
C GLN A 6 11.25 -7.90 6.68
N LEU A 7 12.02 -7.96 7.76
CA LEU A 7 13.39 -7.46 7.83
C LEU A 7 14.34 -8.60 7.45
N GLU A 8 14.77 -8.68 6.20
CA GLU A 8 15.93 -9.54 5.87
C GLU A 8 17.26 -8.82 6.13
N ASN A 9 17.26 -7.51 6.37
CA ASN A 9 18.49 -6.74 6.67
C ASN A 9 18.17 -5.44 7.44
N PRO A 10 18.75 -5.22 8.64
CA PRO A 10 18.53 -4.00 9.44
C PRO A 10 19.04 -2.71 8.80
N ASN A 11 19.85 -2.79 7.73
CA ASN A 11 20.34 -1.65 6.95
C ASN A 11 19.68 -1.51 5.57
N ALA A 12 18.73 -2.39 5.20
CA ALA A 12 18.03 -2.30 3.94
C ALA A 12 16.62 -1.70 4.13
N PRO A 13 16.12 -0.87 3.19
CA PRO A 13 14.74 -0.45 3.20
C PRO A 13 13.80 -1.67 3.09
N TRP A 14 12.63 -1.62 3.74
CA TRP A 14 11.63 -2.68 3.77
C TRP A 14 11.19 -3.15 2.37
N SER A 15 11.91 -4.09 1.79
CA SER A 15 11.74 -4.43 0.37
C SER A 15 10.51 -5.28 0.11
N TYR A 16 10.00 -5.97 1.13
CA TYR A 16 8.82 -6.82 1.04
C TYR A 16 7.85 -6.60 2.19
N VAL A 17 6.55 -6.61 1.87
CA VAL A 17 5.47 -6.61 2.85
C VAL A 17 4.60 -7.83 2.60
N LYS A 18 4.43 -8.64 3.65
CA LYS A 18 3.52 -9.79 3.63
C LYS A 18 2.17 -9.36 4.17
N PHE A 19 1.11 -9.68 3.45
CA PHE A 19 -0.27 -9.47 3.84
C PHE A 19 -0.96 -10.80 4.07
N ASP A 20 -1.41 -11.03 5.30
CA ASP A 20 -2.24 -12.17 5.68
C ASP A 20 -3.71 -11.73 5.62
N THR A 21 -4.50 -12.40 4.77
CA THR A 21 -5.92 -12.09 4.57
C THR A 21 -6.81 -13.28 4.89
N SER A 22 -8.12 -13.06 4.96
CA SER A 22 -9.11 -14.13 5.20
C SER A 22 -9.16 -15.19 4.09
N ILE A 23 -8.60 -14.91 2.91
CA ILE A 23 -8.63 -15.80 1.75
C ILE A 23 -7.22 -16.28 1.33
N GLY A 24 -6.21 -16.02 2.14
CA GLY A 24 -4.83 -16.41 1.88
C GLY A 24 -3.83 -15.28 2.09
N THR A 25 -2.57 -15.62 1.87
CA THR A 25 -1.42 -14.73 2.08
C THR A 25 -0.86 -14.30 0.72
N PHE A 26 -0.47 -13.03 0.60
CA PHE A 26 0.31 -12.55 -0.52
C PHE A 26 1.46 -11.67 -0.04
N VAL A 27 2.51 -11.57 -0.85
CA VAL A 27 3.68 -10.73 -0.59
C VAL A 27 3.80 -9.72 -1.72
N VAL A 28 4.08 -8.47 -1.36
CA VAL A 28 4.37 -7.42 -2.33
C VAL A 28 5.83 -6.99 -2.20
N GLU A 29 6.48 -6.80 -3.33
CA GLU A 29 7.79 -6.16 -3.43
C GLU A 29 7.61 -4.64 -3.57
N LEU A 30 8.42 -3.86 -2.86
CA LEU A 30 8.36 -2.41 -2.84
C LEU A 30 9.48 -1.79 -3.66
N TYR A 31 9.13 -0.96 -4.65
CA TYR A 31 10.08 -0.33 -5.56
C TYR A 31 10.60 1.01 -5.02
N HIS A 32 11.33 0.97 -3.90
CA HIS A 32 11.84 2.16 -3.19
C HIS A 32 12.65 3.13 -4.04
N LYS A 33 13.37 2.63 -5.06
CA LYS A 33 14.14 3.49 -5.96
C LYS A 33 13.26 4.40 -6.82
N HIS A 34 12.02 3.97 -7.09
CA HIS A 34 11.10 4.67 -7.97
C HIS A 34 10.04 5.46 -7.19
N ALA A 35 9.56 4.91 -6.06
CA ALA A 35 8.52 5.53 -5.23
C ALA A 35 8.90 5.46 -3.73
N PRO A 36 9.97 6.14 -3.30
CA PRO A 36 10.50 6.02 -1.94
C PRO A 36 9.47 6.39 -0.87
N ARG A 37 8.69 7.47 -1.06
CA ARG A 37 7.74 7.93 -0.04
C ARG A 37 6.54 7.02 0.10
N SER A 38 6.02 6.54 -1.03
CA SER A 38 4.89 5.60 -1.09
C SER A 38 5.27 4.26 -0.48
N CYS A 39 6.46 3.74 -0.83
CA CYS A 39 6.96 2.49 -0.28
C CYS A 39 7.23 2.60 1.23
N TYR A 40 7.84 3.70 1.68
CA TYR A 40 8.01 3.96 3.11
C TYR A 40 6.67 4.01 3.84
N ASN A 41 5.67 4.71 3.28
CA ASN A 41 4.34 4.80 3.88
C ASN A 41 3.69 3.43 4.08
N VAL A 42 3.66 2.59 3.03
CA VAL A 42 3.06 1.24 3.11
C VAL A 42 3.81 0.37 4.13
N ALA A 43 5.14 0.36 4.08
CA ALA A 43 5.94 -0.46 4.98
C ALA A 43 5.82 -0.04 6.44
N ALA A 44 5.82 1.27 6.72
CA ALA A 44 5.69 1.79 8.06
C ALA A 44 4.27 1.58 8.63
N LEU A 45 3.22 1.77 7.83
CA LEU A 45 1.83 1.46 8.24
C LEU A 45 1.66 -0.04 8.52
N ALA A 46 2.23 -0.90 7.68
CA ALA A 46 2.23 -2.34 7.91
C ALA A 46 2.97 -2.70 9.21
N HIS A 47 4.16 -2.14 9.43
CA HIS A 47 4.93 -2.38 10.66
C HIS A 47 4.19 -1.93 11.91
N ALA A 48 3.44 -0.82 11.84
CA ALA A 48 2.63 -0.29 12.92
C ALA A 48 1.30 -1.06 13.15
N GLY A 49 1.01 -2.10 12.37
CA GLY A 49 -0.25 -2.85 12.44
C GLY A 49 -1.46 -2.07 11.94
N TYR A 50 -1.28 -0.97 11.20
CA TYR A 50 -2.38 -0.10 10.75
C TYR A 50 -3.39 -0.83 9.85
N TYR A 51 -2.91 -1.79 9.05
CA TYR A 51 -3.76 -2.58 8.16
C TYR A 51 -4.49 -3.73 8.86
N ASP A 52 -4.24 -3.94 10.15
CA ASP A 52 -4.88 -5.01 10.91
C ASP A 52 -6.39 -4.77 11.04
N GLY A 53 -7.18 -5.80 10.77
CA GLY A 53 -8.65 -5.71 10.75
C GLY A 53 -9.24 -4.96 9.55
N THR A 54 -8.44 -4.27 8.73
CA THR A 54 -8.95 -3.56 7.55
C THR A 54 -9.53 -4.52 6.51
N ILE A 55 -10.53 -4.04 5.77
CA ILE A 55 -11.25 -4.79 4.73
C ILE A 55 -10.89 -4.30 3.33
N PHE A 56 -11.13 -5.15 2.33
CA PHE A 56 -11.23 -4.72 0.94
C PHE A 56 -12.63 -4.15 0.68
N HIS A 57 -12.78 -2.84 0.84
CA HIS A 57 -14.08 -2.17 0.78
C HIS A 57 -14.58 -1.94 -0.66
N ARG A 58 -13.70 -2.05 -1.67
CA ARG A 58 -14.09 -1.88 -3.07
C ARG A 58 -13.44 -2.92 -3.97
N ILE A 59 -14.27 -3.68 -4.67
CA ILE A 59 -13.87 -4.76 -5.57
C ILE A 59 -14.53 -4.50 -6.92
N VAL A 60 -13.73 -4.38 -7.97
CA VAL A 60 -14.20 -4.23 -9.35
C VAL A 60 -13.63 -5.39 -10.15
N ARG A 61 -14.52 -6.28 -10.62
CA ARG A 61 -14.15 -7.45 -11.41
C ARG A 61 -13.33 -7.03 -12.63
N ASP A 62 -12.28 -7.80 -12.92
CA ASP A 62 -11.34 -7.59 -14.04
C ASP A 62 -10.60 -6.25 -14.03
N PHE A 63 -10.57 -5.58 -12.87
CA PHE A 63 -9.85 -4.31 -12.71
C PHE A 63 -8.98 -4.30 -11.46
N MET A 64 -9.57 -4.18 -10.27
CA MET A 64 -8.80 -4.01 -9.04
C MET A 64 -9.58 -4.36 -7.78
N VAL A 65 -8.83 -4.58 -6.71
CA VAL A 65 -9.31 -4.62 -5.33
C VAL A 65 -8.65 -3.49 -4.55
N GLN A 66 -9.41 -2.81 -3.70
CA GLN A 66 -8.95 -1.68 -2.90
C GLN A 66 -9.26 -1.93 -1.42
N GLY A 67 -8.24 -1.70 -0.59
CA GLY A 67 -8.30 -1.80 0.87
C GLY A 67 -7.47 -0.70 1.51
N GLY A 68 -7.11 -0.87 2.78
CA GLY A 68 -6.24 0.06 3.50
C GLY A 68 -6.94 1.21 4.22
N ASP A 69 -8.28 1.32 4.11
CA ASP A 69 -9.09 2.27 4.88
C ASP A 69 -9.60 1.61 6.17
N PRO A 70 -9.17 2.05 7.37
CA PRO A 70 -9.66 1.51 8.65
C PRO A 70 -11.15 1.71 8.88
N THR A 71 -11.75 2.71 8.26
CA THR A 71 -13.20 2.97 8.36
C THR A 71 -14.01 2.07 7.41
N GLY A 72 -13.37 1.47 6.41
CA GLY A 72 -14.03 0.66 5.38
C GLY A 72 -14.95 1.45 4.43
N THR A 73 -14.93 2.78 4.47
CA THR A 73 -15.83 3.64 3.67
C THR A 73 -15.26 4.00 2.29
N GLY A 74 -13.95 3.83 2.10
CA GLY A 74 -13.19 4.31 0.94
C GLY A 74 -12.89 5.82 0.98
N ARG A 75 -13.12 6.47 2.12
CA ARG A 75 -12.89 7.92 2.33
C ARG A 75 -11.98 8.22 3.52
N GLY A 76 -11.70 7.23 4.36
CA GLY A 76 -10.76 7.34 5.47
C GLY A 76 -9.32 7.11 5.01
N GLY A 77 -8.47 6.67 5.94
CA GLY A 77 -7.05 6.50 5.70
C GLY A 77 -6.22 7.72 6.11
N GLU A 78 -5.02 7.45 6.61
CA GLU A 78 -4.02 8.47 6.94
C GLU A 78 -2.64 7.95 6.56
N SER A 79 -1.76 8.85 6.12
CA SER A 79 -0.35 8.49 5.88
C SER A 79 0.48 8.66 7.15
N VAL A 80 1.66 8.03 7.18
CA VAL A 80 2.65 8.25 8.24
C VAL A 80 3.17 9.69 8.31
N TYR A 81 2.84 10.53 7.32
CA TYR A 81 3.20 11.94 7.28
C TYR A 81 2.12 12.86 7.88
N GLY A 82 1.04 12.32 8.45
CA GLY A 82 -0.04 13.09 9.07
C GLY A 82 -1.00 13.78 8.08
N GLY A 83 -1.05 13.30 6.84
CA GLY A 83 -1.89 13.91 5.80
C GLY A 83 -1.66 13.33 4.41
N LYS A 84 -2.07 14.07 3.39
CA LYS A 84 -1.85 13.69 1.99
C LYS A 84 -0.40 13.94 1.56
N PHE A 85 0.11 13.14 0.62
CA PHE A 85 1.45 13.33 0.06
C PHE A 85 1.47 13.21 -1.48
N GLU A 86 2.58 13.66 -2.07
CA GLU A 86 2.78 13.77 -3.51
C GLU A 86 2.76 12.44 -4.27
N ASP A 87 2.45 12.51 -5.57
CA ASP A 87 2.51 11.38 -6.49
C ASP A 87 3.96 11.12 -6.95
N GLU A 88 4.37 9.86 -6.96
CA GLU A 88 5.71 9.43 -7.41
C GLU A 88 5.61 8.66 -8.74
N ILE A 89 5.17 9.35 -9.79
CA ILE A 89 4.92 8.74 -11.10
C ILE A 89 6.19 8.79 -11.95
N THR A 90 6.66 7.63 -12.41
CA THR A 90 7.78 7.51 -13.34
C THR A 90 7.35 6.72 -14.58
N ARG A 91 7.96 7.00 -15.74
CA ARG A 91 7.66 6.27 -16.99
C ARG A 91 8.05 4.79 -16.94
N ASN A 92 8.91 4.42 -15.99
CA ASN A 92 9.40 3.06 -15.80
C ASN A 92 8.39 2.17 -15.08
N LEU A 93 7.45 2.76 -14.33
CA LEU A 93 6.40 2.02 -13.62
C LEU A 93 5.07 2.16 -14.36
N LYS A 94 4.49 1.04 -14.77
CA LYS A 94 3.22 0.98 -15.50
C LYS A 94 2.41 -0.23 -15.06
N HIS A 95 1.08 -0.08 -15.10
CA HIS A 95 0.12 -1.18 -14.94
C HIS A 95 0.11 -2.04 -16.21
N THR A 96 1.09 -2.94 -16.32
CA THR A 96 1.24 -3.83 -17.48
C THR A 96 0.47 -5.16 -17.35
N GLY A 97 -0.12 -5.42 -16.19
CA GLY A 97 -0.90 -6.63 -15.91
C GLY A 97 -1.39 -6.68 -14.47
N ALA A 98 -1.93 -7.83 -14.08
CA ALA A 98 -2.36 -8.10 -12.71
C ALA A 98 -1.16 -8.18 -11.74
N GLY A 99 -1.41 -7.95 -10.45
CA GLY A 99 -0.40 -8.03 -9.40
C GLY A 99 0.38 -6.74 -9.13
N VAL A 100 0.03 -5.63 -9.79
CA VAL A 100 0.64 -4.32 -9.53
C VAL A 100 -0.06 -3.64 -8.35
N LEU A 101 0.71 -3.34 -7.30
CA LEU A 101 0.26 -2.52 -6.17
C LEU A 101 0.41 -1.03 -6.51
N SER A 102 -0.57 -0.20 -6.13
CA SER A 102 -0.52 1.26 -6.33
C SER A 102 -1.33 1.99 -5.27
N MET A 103 -0.98 3.26 -5.02
CA MET A 103 -1.71 4.11 -4.09
C MET A 103 -3.04 4.56 -4.69
N ALA A 104 -4.11 4.49 -3.88
CA ALA A 104 -5.35 5.16 -4.21
C ALA A 104 -5.22 6.67 -3.95
N ASN A 105 -5.76 7.48 -4.85
CA ASN A 105 -5.81 8.93 -4.69
C ASN A 105 -7.16 9.48 -5.15
N SER A 106 -7.36 10.79 -4.99
CA SER A 106 -8.58 11.53 -5.29
C SER A 106 -8.34 12.73 -6.21
N GLY A 107 -7.24 12.69 -6.97
CA GLY A 107 -6.67 13.79 -7.72
C GLY A 107 -5.15 13.89 -7.50
N PRO A 108 -4.43 14.74 -8.25
CA PRO A 108 -2.98 14.85 -8.14
C PRO A 108 -2.51 15.14 -6.71
N ASN A 109 -1.48 14.42 -6.25
CA ASN A 109 -0.81 14.61 -4.96
C ASN A 109 -1.75 14.42 -3.75
N THR A 110 -2.65 13.43 -3.82
CA THR A 110 -3.60 13.14 -2.74
C THR A 110 -3.48 11.71 -2.19
N ASN A 111 -2.28 11.14 -2.21
CA ASN A 111 -2.00 9.83 -1.63
C ASN A 111 -2.14 9.87 -0.11
N GLY A 112 -2.54 8.75 0.50
CA GLY A 112 -2.71 8.64 1.96
C GLY A 112 -4.15 8.45 2.42
N ARG A 113 -5.01 7.93 1.53
CA ARG A 113 -6.38 7.50 1.83
C ARG A 113 -6.58 6.05 1.42
#